data_AF-A0A7S1D804-F1
#
_entry.id   AF-A0A7S1D804-F1
#
_cell.length_a   1.000
_cell.length_b   1.000
_cell.length_c   1.000
_cell.angle_alpha   90.00
_cell.angle_beta   90.00
_cell.angle_gamma   90.00
#
_symmetry.space_group_name_H-M   'P 1'
#
loop_
_entity.id
_entity.type
_entity.pdbx_description
1 polymer ?
#
loop_
_entity_poly.entity_id
_entity_poly.type
_entity_poly.pdbx_seq_one_letter_code
_entity_poly.pdbx_strand_id
1 'polypeptide(L)'
;KGHDCLRILDEKTVCYLDMTGSGNETSAHAAENGRITFMWCAFEGPPRILRLYGEGEVVLPDTERWNELKNHFAGVLPGTRQIVVNHVKRVQTSCGYAVPYFDYKEDRNTLQKW
;
A
#
# COMPACT_ATOMS: atom_id res chain seq x y z
N LYS A 1 -3.12 0.53 -4.82
CA LYS A 1 -3.95 0.15 -5.99
C LYS A 1 -5.27 -0.39 -5.45
N GLY A 2 -6.33 -0.46 -6.27
CA GLY A 2 -7.56 -1.18 -5.88
C GLY A 2 -7.23 -2.64 -5.53
N HIS A 3 -8.15 -3.34 -4.89
CA HIS A 3 -8.02 -4.67 -4.27
C HIS A 3 -7.57 -4.71 -2.80
N ASP A 4 -7.79 -5.87 -2.20
CA ASP A 4 -7.49 -6.19 -0.80
C ASP A 4 -5.98 -6.38 -0.57
N CYS A 5 -5.24 -5.26 -0.66
CA CYS A 5 -3.77 -5.25 -0.71
C CYS A 5 -3.11 -4.66 0.55
N LEU A 6 -3.85 -4.13 1.53
CA LEU A 6 -3.27 -3.50 2.73
C LEU A 6 -3.43 -4.41 3.95
N ARG A 7 -2.38 -4.57 4.76
CA ARG A 7 -2.44 -5.24 6.07
C ARG A 7 -1.78 -4.39 7.14
N ILE A 8 -2.39 -4.42 8.32
CA ILE A 8 -1.79 -3.93 9.56
C ILE A 8 -1.19 -5.17 10.23
N LEU A 9 0.13 -5.18 10.40
CA LEU A 9 0.84 -6.33 10.97
C LEU A 9 0.93 -6.20 12.49
N ASP A 10 1.20 -5.00 12.98
CA ASP A 10 1.27 -4.65 14.40
C ASP A 10 1.01 -3.14 14.60
N GLU A 11 1.26 -2.63 15.80
CA GLU A 11 1.03 -1.22 16.18
C GLU A 11 1.80 -0.19 15.34
N LYS A 12 2.93 -0.59 14.74
CA LYS A 12 3.85 0.31 14.01
C LYS A 12 4.23 -0.22 12.63
N THR A 13 3.71 -1.35 12.20
CA THR A 13 4.07 -1.95 10.93
C THR A 13 2.82 -2.20 10.10
N VAL A 14 2.82 -1.65 8.89
CA VAL A 14 1.81 -1.95 7.87
C VAL A 14 2.52 -2.43 6.61
N CYS A 15 1.87 -3.29 5.85
CA CYS A 15 2.39 -3.72 4.56
C CYS A 15 1.33 -3.61 3.47
N TYR A 16 1.82 -3.40 2.25
CA TYR A 16 1.01 -3.22 1.06
C TYR A 16 1.52 -4.15 -0.04
N LEU A 17 0.59 -4.93 -0.60
CA LEU A 17 0.84 -5.81 -1.74
C LEU A 17 0.91 -4.97 -3.02
N ASP A 18 2.12 -4.74 -3.52
CA ASP A 18 2.34 -3.97 -4.73
C ASP A 18 2.22 -4.86 -5.97
N MET A 19 1.30 -4.46 -6.84
CA MET A 19 0.90 -5.21 -8.02
C MET A 19 1.59 -4.66 -9.28
N THR A 20 1.59 -5.41 -10.38
CA THR A 20 2.17 -5.02 -11.67
C THR A 20 1.60 -3.69 -12.19
N GLY A 21 2.46 -2.89 -12.82
CA GLY A 21 2.13 -1.60 -13.44
C GLY A 21 3.36 -1.04 -14.17
N SER A 22 3.15 -0.06 -15.05
CA SER A 22 4.17 0.44 -16.00
C SER A 22 5.30 1.27 -15.37
N GLY A 23 5.35 1.43 -14.05
CA GLY A 23 6.43 2.11 -13.34
C GLY A 23 6.45 1.69 -11.88
N ASN A 24 7.65 1.43 -11.34
CA ASN A 24 7.86 1.14 -9.92
C ASN A 24 9.04 1.93 -9.37
N GLU A 25 8.86 3.25 -9.37
CA GLU A 25 9.78 4.18 -8.71
C GLU A 25 9.72 4.05 -7.19
N THR A 26 8.63 3.52 -6.63
CA THR A 26 8.50 3.31 -5.18
C THR A 26 9.59 2.38 -4.67
N SER A 27 9.84 1.26 -5.36
CA SER A 27 10.93 0.35 -4.99
C SER A 27 12.30 1.00 -5.07
N ALA A 28 12.55 1.75 -6.15
CA ALA A 28 13.84 2.40 -6.39
C ALA A 28 14.12 3.47 -5.33
N HIS A 29 13.16 4.38 -5.09
CA HIS A 29 13.30 5.44 -4.09
C HIS A 29 13.37 4.90 -2.65
N ALA A 30 12.64 3.83 -2.34
CA ALA A 30 12.75 3.17 -1.05
C ALA A 30 14.16 2.56 -0.85
N ALA A 31 14.75 1.97 -1.89
CA ALA A 31 16.13 1.48 -1.83
C ALA A 31 17.15 2.63 -1.71
N GLU A 32 16.90 3.77 -2.35
CA GLU A 32 17.82 4.92 -2.34
C GLU A 32 17.82 5.67 -1.00
N ASN A 33 16.65 5.95 -0.43
CA ASN A 33 16.54 6.82 0.75
C ASN A 33 15.73 6.25 1.91
N GLY A 34 15.16 5.05 1.76
CA GLY A 34 14.45 4.34 2.82
C GLY A 34 13.13 4.97 3.23
N ARG A 35 12.66 6.08 2.65
CA ARG A 35 11.43 6.74 3.09
C ARG A 35 10.22 6.24 2.33
N ILE A 36 9.14 6.04 3.05
CA ILE A 36 7.84 5.78 2.44
C ILE A 36 6.71 6.52 3.16
N THR A 37 5.65 6.82 2.43
CA THR A 37 4.41 7.36 2.99
C THR A 37 3.23 6.67 2.35
N PHE A 38 2.36 6.11 3.18
CA PHE A 38 1.03 5.70 2.73
C PHE A 38 0.03 6.79 3.06
N MET A 39 -0.84 7.10 2.10
CA MET A 39 -1.83 8.17 2.21
C MET A 39 -3.21 7.65 1.82
N TRP A 40 -4.21 7.98 2.62
CA TRP A 40 -5.62 7.71 2.35
C TRP A 40 -6.40 9.02 2.33
N CYS A 41 -7.39 9.10 1.44
CA CYS A 41 -8.31 10.22 1.33
C CYS A 41 -9.74 9.71 1.59
N ALA A 42 -10.50 10.42 2.42
CA ALA A 42 -11.92 10.14 2.62
C ALA A 42 -12.71 10.74 1.45
N PHE A 43 -13.08 9.88 0.50
CA PHE A 43 -13.88 10.26 -0.68
C PHE A 43 -15.40 10.26 -0.42
N GLU A 44 -15.82 9.80 0.76
CA GLU A 44 -17.19 9.84 1.26
C GLU A 44 -17.21 10.33 2.71
N GLY A 45 -18.35 10.87 3.17
CA GLY A 45 -18.49 11.39 4.53
C GLY A 45 -17.64 12.64 4.80
N PRO A 46 -17.26 12.89 6.07
CA PRO A 46 -16.45 14.05 6.43
C PRO A 46 -15.06 14.01 5.78
N PRO A 47 -14.58 15.12 5.17
CA PRO A 47 -13.30 15.12 4.47
C PRO A 47 -12.14 14.90 5.44
N ARG A 48 -11.17 14.09 5.01
CA ARG A 48 -9.95 13.80 5.77
C ARG A 48 -8.87 13.21 4.87
N ILE A 49 -7.62 13.52 5.20
CA ILE A 49 -6.46 12.78 4.67
C ILE A 49 -5.72 12.16 5.86
N LEU A 50 -5.41 10.86 5.77
CA LEU A 50 -4.55 10.14 6.72
C LEU A 50 -3.21 9.86 6.05
N ARG A 51 -2.11 10.02 6.78
CA ARG A 51 -0.76 9.68 6.33
C ARG A 51 -0.01 8.87 7.37
N LEU A 52 0.65 7.81 6.92
CA LEU A 52 1.61 7.02 7.68
C LEU A 52 2.99 7.23 7.09
N TYR A 53 3.81 8.00 7.79
CA TYR A 53 5.20 8.26 7.42
C TYR A 53 6.10 7.27 8.13
N GLY A 54 7.06 6.68 7.41
CA GLY A 54 7.98 5.73 8.00
C GLY A 54 9.11 5.30 7.08
N GLU A 55 9.77 4.23 7.50
CA GLU A 55 10.83 3.58 6.72
C GLU A 55 10.25 2.46 5.86
N GLY A 56 10.58 2.49 4.57
CA GLY A 56 10.12 1.55 3.57
C GLY A 56 11.08 0.36 3.44
N GLU A 57 10.52 -0.84 3.47
CA GLU A 57 11.22 -2.08 3.15
C GLU A 57 10.52 -2.72 1.95
N VAL A 58 11.30 -3.10 0.93
CA VAL A 58 10.79 -3.80 -0.25
C VAL A 58 11.13 -5.27 -0.13
N VAL A 59 10.09 -6.11 -0.16
CA VAL A 59 10.19 -7.56 0.00
C VAL A 59 9.82 -8.24 -1.31
N LEU A 60 10.78 -8.97 -1.90
CA LEU A 60 10.64 -9.63 -3.20
C LEU A 60 10.20 -11.11 -3.06
N PRO A 61 9.50 -11.70 -4.05
CA PRO A 61 8.90 -13.04 -3.97
C PRO A 61 9.82 -14.20 -3.61
N ASP A 62 11.10 -14.06 -3.87
CA ASP A 62 12.16 -15.05 -3.69
C ASP A 62 12.87 -14.96 -2.32
N THR A 63 12.44 -14.04 -1.46
CA THR A 63 13.05 -13.82 -0.14
C THR A 63 12.35 -14.64 0.96
N GLU A 64 13.08 -14.98 2.03
CA GLU A 64 12.48 -15.61 3.22
C GLU A 64 11.37 -14.74 3.81
N ARG A 65 11.66 -13.44 3.90
CA ARG A 65 10.73 -12.41 4.38
C ARG A 65 9.41 -12.38 3.62
N TRP A 66 9.42 -12.69 2.33
CA TRP A 66 8.18 -12.82 1.56
C TRP A 66 7.31 -13.98 2.04
N ASN A 67 7.91 -15.12 2.35
CA ASN A 67 7.16 -16.29 2.81
C ASN A 67 6.49 -16.05 4.17
N GLU A 68 7.08 -15.21 5.01
CA GLU A 68 6.48 -14.74 6.26
C GLU A 68 5.27 -13.85 5.98
N LEU A 69 5.42 -12.86 5.09
CA LEU A 69 4.43 -11.81 4.92
C LEU A 69 3.26 -12.19 4.00
N LYS A 70 3.49 -13.03 2.97
CA LYS A 70 2.47 -13.36 1.97
C LYS A 70 1.22 -13.99 2.58
N ASN A 71 1.36 -14.71 3.70
CA ASN A 71 0.28 -15.42 4.36
C ASN A 71 -0.71 -14.50 5.07
N HIS A 72 -0.38 -13.20 5.25
CA HIS A 72 -1.32 -12.22 5.75
C HIS A 72 -2.39 -11.86 4.71
N PHE A 73 -2.16 -12.14 3.42
CA PHE A 73 -3.10 -11.87 2.34
C PHE A 73 -3.96 -13.11 2.06
N ALA A 74 -5.18 -12.91 1.53
CA ALA A 74 -6.07 -14.00 1.13
C ALA A 74 -5.60 -14.64 -0.19
N GLY A 75 -4.38 -15.20 -0.16
CA GLY A 75 -3.63 -15.63 -1.34
C GLY A 75 -2.83 -14.50 -1.98
N VAL A 76 -1.74 -14.87 -2.68
CA VAL A 76 -0.98 -13.92 -3.51
C VAL A 76 -1.81 -13.63 -4.75
N LEU A 77 -2.28 -12.38 -4.89
CA LEU A 77 -3.07 -11.96 -6.04
C LEU A 77 -2.25 -12.08 -7.34
N PRO A 78 -2.85 -12.51 -8.47
CA PRO A 78 -2.17 -12.50 -9.76
C PRO A 78 -1.62 -11.12 -10.10
N GLY A 79 -0.38 -11.09 -10.57
CA GLY A 79 0.33 -9.84 -10.84
C GLY A 79 0.92 -9.17 -9.59
N THR A 80 1.06 -9.86 -8.46
CA THR A 80 1.86 -9.33 -7.35
C THR A 80 3.33 -9.27 -7.75
N ARG A 81 3.97 -8.12 -7.51
CA ARG A 81 5.39 -7.90 -7.78
C ARG A 81 6.25 -7.97 -6.53
N GLN A 82 5.80 -7.33 -5.46
CA GLN A 82 6.55 -7.17 -4.22
C GLN A 82 5.60 -6.82 -3.07
N ILE A 83 6.05 -7.00 -1.84
CA ILE A 83 5.38 -6.45 -0.66
C ILE A 83 6.18 -5.23 -0.21
N VAL A 84 5.49 -4.12 0.01
CA VAL A 84 6.10 -2.90 0.53
C VAL A 84 5.68 -2.74 1.98
N VAL A 85 6.64 -2.83 2.89
CA VAL A 85 6.45 -2.67 4.33
C VAL A 85 6.77 -1.23 4.70
N ASN A 86 5.98 -0.66 5.60
CA ASN A 86 6.19 0.66 6.18
C ASN A 86 6.30 0.50 7.70
N HIS A 87 7.52 0.72 8.20
CA HIS A 87 7.83 0.85 9.61
C HIS A 87 7.48 2.27 10.06
N VAL A 88 6.25 2.43 10.54
CA VAL A 88 5.61 3.71 10.81
C VAL A 88 6.32 4.46 11.93
N LYS A 89 6.79 5.66 11.59
CA LYS A 89 7.42 6.60 12.53
C LYS A 89 6.49 7.72 12.97
N ARG A 90 5.55 8.11 12.10
CA ARG A 90 4.62 9.21 12.37
C ARG A 90 3.29 9.02 11.67
N VAL A 91 2.22 9.22 12.41
CA VAL A 91 0.86 9.31 11.90
C VAL A 91 0.45 10.78 11.82
N GLN A 92 -0.19 11.18 10.73
CA GLN A 92 -0.71 12.53 10.58
C GLN A 92 -2.07 12.53 9.89
N THR A 93 -2.96 13.40 10.37
CA THR A 93 -4.22 13.72 9.69
C THR A 93 -4.25 15.16 9.23
N SER A 94 -4.97 15.44 8.15
CA SER A 94 -5.33 16.80 7.73
C SER A 94 -6.82 16.89 7.36
N CYS A 95 -7.34 18.12 7.34
CA CYS A 95 -8.76 18.39 7.13
C CYS A 95 -9.31 17.97 5.75
N GLY A 96 -8.45 17.85 4.73
CA GLY A 96 -8.86 17.32 3.43
C GLY A 96 -9.93 18.14 2.70
N TYR A 97 -10.10 19.45 2.97
CA TYR A 97 -11.18 20.26 2.38
C TYR A 97 -11.22 20.33 0.85
N ALA A 98 -10.10 19.98 0.18
CA ALA A 98 -10.02 19.89 -1.27
C ALA A 98 -10.12 18.45 -1.81
N VAL A 99 -10.36 17.45 -0.95
CA VAL A 99 -10.61 16.07 -1.37
C VAL A 99 -12.01 16.03 -2.01
N PRO A 100 -12.15 15.59 -3.27
CA PRO A 100 -13.45 15.52 -3.93
C PRO A 100 -14.27 14.35 -3.39
N TYR A 101 -15.58 14.42 -3.54
CA TYR A 101 -16.44 13.25 -3.37
C TYR A 101 -16.29 12.31 -4.57
N PHE A 102 -16.26 11.00 -4.31
CA PHE A 102 -16.38 9.97 -5.35
C PHE A 102 -17.32 8.86 -4.91
N ASP A 103 -18.18 8.44 -5.85
CA ASP A 103 -19.00 7.25 -5.67
C ASP A 103 -18.23 6.00 -6.13
N TYR A 104 -18.14 5.01 -5.26
CA TYR A 104 -17.59 3.71 -5.62
C TYR A 104 -18.53 2.99 -6.59
N LYS A 105 -17.99 2.50 -7.71
CA LYS A 105 -18.72 1.69 -8.68
C LYS A 105 -18.39 0.21 -8.54
N GLU A 106 -17.15 -0.16 -8.85
CA GLU A 106 -16.64 -1.54 -8.76
C GLU A 106 -15.11 -1.56 -8.92
N ASP A 107 -14.50 -2.67 -8.51
CA ASP A 107 -13.08 -2.95 -8.74
C ASP A 107 -12.81 -3.41 -10.18
N ARG A 108 -11.68 -2.94 -10.75
CA ARG A 108 -11.25 -3.42 -12.07
C ARG A 108 -10.56 -4.77 -11.95
N ASN A 109 -11.13 -5.80 -12.57
CA ASN A 109 -10.57 -7.15 -12.52
C ASN A 109 -9.57 -7.47 -13.65
N THR A 110 -9.28 -6.52 -14.54
CA THR A 110 -8.38 -6.73 -15.69
C THR A 110 -7.00 -7.25 -15.27
N LEU A 111 -6.43 -6.73 -14.19
CA LEU A 111 -5.11 -7.14 -13.72
C LEU A 111 -5.08 -8.58 -13.20
N GLN A 112 -6.16 -9.03 -12.56
CA GLN A 112 -6.26 -10.40 -12.06
C GLN A 112 -6.51 -11.42 -13.18
N LYS A 113 -6.99 -10.95 -14.34
CA LYS A 113 -7.32 -11.77 -15.53
C LYS A 113 -6.24 -11.71 -16.62
N TRP A 114 -5.22 -10.88 -16.46
CA TRP A 114 -4.11 -10.74 -17.40
C TRP A 114 -3.07 -11.83 -17.16
#